data_AF-A0A5P9PPZ0-F1
#
_entry.id   AF-A0A5P9PPZ0-F1
#
_cell.length_a   1.000
_cell.length_b   1.000
_cell.length_c   1.000
_cell.angle_alpha   90.00
_cell.angle_beta   90.00
_cell.angle_gamma   90.00
#
_symmetry.space_group_name_H-M   'P 1'
#
loop_
_entity.id
_entity.type
_entity.pdbx_description
1 polymer ?
#
loop_
_entity_poly.entity_id
_entity_poly.type
_entity_poly.pdbx_seq_one_letter_code
_entity_poly.pdbx_strand_id
1 'polypeptide(L)'
;MPASSMPPLRGRRGNAAVDGLPSTAAFSNPALSSGKRALILLVLLIVAGRTGTLREISRKLLAEHAGDAAHWTHGRDEKTVSKRLADCLGRGARRPPNWTEIADLFRAYLPPDQCAPLLAVAAGVYFQAHGCPPPGYTGPIERPGWAAKQVVTADTIRTTIIRTLRQAPAATSGPAPMSWAEERSKLKETNRISSYAFMEVIGRLEDMQELLRGANTKAQRSEAARDLHRRMTLGTEASLLWEMAEDALSKEHPELSREEVRNLMYEHLRQLADDQLA
;
A
#
# COMPACT_ATOMS: atom_id res chain seq x y z
N MET A 1 -42.23 1.74 10.01
CA MET A 1 -40.95 2.49 9.97
C MET A 1 -40.01 1.73 9.04
N PRO A 2 -39.70 2.28 7.86
CA PRO A 2 -39.08 1.55 6.76
C PRO A 2 -37.57 1.38 6.94
N ALA A 3 -37.06 0.23 6.52
CA ALA A 3 -35.64 -0.09 6.49
C ALA A 3 -34.89 0.89 5.58
N SER A 4 -33.90 1.60 6.12
CA SER A 4 -32.96 2.40 5.35
C SER A 4 -32.13 1.49 4.45
N SER A 5 -32.59 1.31 3.22
CA SER A 5 -31.81 0.77 2.11
C SER A 5 -30.70 1.77 1.76
N MET A 6 -29.48 1.50 2.21
CA MET A 6 -28.30 2.19 1.69
C MET A 6 -28.23 1.98 0.16
N PRO A 7 -27.88 3.02 -0.62
CA PRO A 7 -27.64 2.85 -2.03
C PRO A 7 -26.37 2.00 -2.23
N PRO A 8 -26.34 1.05 -3.19
CA PRO A 8 -25.14 0.33 -3.50
C PRO A 8 -24.10 1.31 -4.06
N LEU A 9 -22.93 1.37 -3.42
CA LEU A 9 -21.76 2.07 -3.94
C LEU A 9 -21.46 1.50 -5.34
N ARG A 10 -21.74 2.29 -6.38
CA ARG A 10 -21.44 1.94 -7.77
C ARG A 10 -19.93 1.79 -7.92
N GLY A 11 -19.45 0.55 -7.83
CA GLY A 11 -18.07 0.20 -8.11
C GLY A 11 -17.68 0.63 -9.52
N ARG A 12 -16.67 1.50 -9.61
CA ARG A 12 -16.04 1.92 -10.86
C ARG A 12 -15.49 0.67 -11.54
N ARG A 13 -16.10 0.26 -12.65
CA ARG A 13 -15.67 -0.89 -13.45
C ARG A 13 -14.34 -0.55 -14.14
N GLY A 14 -13.30 -1.29 -13.76
CA GLY A 14 -12.00 -1.31 -14.42
C GLY A 14 -10.94 -0.45 -13.74
N ASN A 15 -9.77 -1.04 -13.53
CA ASN A 15 -8.47 -0.36 -13.40
C ASN A 15 -7.95 0.04 -12.01
N ALA A 16 -8.20 -0.77 -10.99
CA ALA A 16 -7.16 -1.02 -10.00
C ALA A 16 -7.14 -2.53 -9.73
N ALA A 17 -6.15 -3.23 -10.26
CA ALA A 17 -5.83 -4.56 -9.74
C ALA A 17 -5.44 -4.57 -8.26
N VAL A 18 -5.18 -3.37 -7.75
CA VAL A 18 -4.42 -3.03 -6.57
C VAL A 18 -5.14 -1.85 -5.91
N ASP A 19 -6.43 -2.01 -5.61
CA ASP A 19 -6.95 -1.36 -4.40
C ASP A 19 -6.17 -2.01 -3.26
N GLY A 20 -4.98 -1.48 -2.99
CA GLY A 20 -3.86 -2.18 -2.35
C GLY A 20 -4.35 -2.96 -1.14
N LEU A 21 -4.37 -4.28 -1.25
CA LEU A 21 -4.87 -5.16 -0.20
C LEU A 21 -4.15 -4.76 1.10
N PRO A 22 -4.85 -4.18 2.09
CA PRO A 22 -4.17 -3.60 3.25
C PRO A 22 -3.57 -4.69 4.14
N SER A 23 -4.07 -5.93 4.02
CA SER A 23 -3.58 -7.10 4.74
C SER A 23 -4.03 -8.41 4.08
N THR A 24 -3.50 -9.53 4.57
CA THR A 24 -3.95 -10.88 4.19
C THR A 24 -5.40 -11.19 4.60
N ALA A 25 -6.02 -10.37 5.46
CA ALA A 25 -7.44 -10.50 5.79
C ALA A 25 -8.36 -9.98 4.67
N ALA A 26 -7.84 -9.16 3.76
CA ALA A 26 -8.64 -8.56 2.69
C ALA A 26 -8.96 -9.52 1.52
N PHE A 27 -8.28 -10.68 1.46
CA PHE A 27 -8.60 -11.73 0.49
C PHE A 27 -9.98 -12.32 0.76
N SER A 28 -10.81 -12.40 -0.28
CA SER A 28 -12.20 -12.87 -0.15
C SER A 28 -12.32 -14.40 -0.18
N ASN A 29 -11.28 -15.12 -0.62
CA ASN A 29 -11.32 -16.56 -0.73
C ASN A 29 -10.92 -17.24 0.60
N PRO A 30 -11.86 -17.88 1.33
CA PRO A 30 -11.56 -18.55 2.59
C PRO A 30 -10.65 -19.76 2.43
N ALA A 31 -10.61 -20.41 1.26
CA ALA A 31 -9.84 -21.63 1.02
C ALA A 31 -8.31 -21.39 0.95
N LEU A 32 -7.86 -20.15 0.84
CA LEU A 32 -6.44 -19.81 0.91
C LEU A 32 -5.97 -19.81 2.38
N SER A 33 -4.98 -20.63 2.70
CA SER A 33 -4.29 -20.57 4.00
C SER A 33 -3.58 -19.24 4.21
N SER A 34 -3.30 -18.88 5.47
CA SER A 34 -2.59 -17.64 5.83
C SER A 34 -1.26 -17.49 5.09
N GLY A 35 -0.46 -18.56 5.05
CA GLY A 35 0.82 -18.58 4.33
C GLY A 35 0.66 -18.32 2.83
N LYS A 36 -0.36 -18.92 2.18
CA LYS A 36 -0.65 -18.66 0.75
C LYS A 36 -1.07 -17.21 0.51
N ARG A 37 -1.91 -16.64 1.37
CA ARG A 37 -2.30 -15.22 1.29
C ARG A 37 -1.10 -14.29 1.48
N ALA A 38 -0.20 -14.62 2.41
CA ALA A 38 1.01 -13.86 2.66
C ALA A 38 1.97 -13.90 1.45
N LEU A 39 2.13 -15.06 0.82
CA LEU A 39 2.90 -15.21 -0.42
C LEU A 39 2.30 -14.37 -1.55
N ILE A 40 0.99 -14.47 -1.76
CA ILE A 40 0.29 -13.70 -2.80
C ILE A 40 0.47 -12.20 -2.57
N LEU A 41 0.28 -11.74 -1.33
CA LEU A 41 0.42 -10.34 -0.99
C LEU A 41 1.86 -9.83 -1.18
N LEU A 42 2.86 -10.63 -0.82
CA LEU A 42 4.28 -10.31 -1.07
C LEU A 42 4.54 -10.13 -2.57
N VAL A 43 4.16 -11.12 -3.39
CA VAL A 43 4.37 -11.08 -4.83
C VAL A 43 3.66 -9.86 -5.42
N LEU A 44 2.38 -9.65 -5.06
CA LEU A 44 1.59 -8.52 -5.50
C LEU A 44 2.28 -7.19 -5.18
N LEU A 45 2.77 -6.99 -3.95
CA LEU A 45 3.43 -5.75 -3.54
C LEU A 45 4.74 -5.50 -4.30
N ILE A 46 5.46 -6.55 -4.65
CA ILE A 46 6.69 -6.46 -5.45
C ILE A 46 6.38 -6.09 -6.90
N VAL A 47 5.42 -6.75 -7.54
CA VAL A 47 5.16 -6.56 -8.98
C VAL A 47 4.28 -5.35 -9.28
N ALA A 48 3.35 -5.01 -8.39
CA ALA A 48 2.47 -3.86 -8.58
C ALA A 48 3.14 -2.53 -8.23
N GLY A 49 4.14 -2.55 -7.35
CA GLY A 49 4.71 -1.33 -6.79
C GLY A 49 3.62 -0.40 -6.24
N ARG A 50 3.71 0.91 -6.58
CA ARG A 50 2.76 1.95 -6.13
C ARG A 50 1.53 2.13 -7.03
N THR A 51 1.55 1.71 -8.29
CA THR A 51 0.51 2.10 -9.27
C THR A 51 0.13 1.03 -10.28
N GLY A 52 0.81 -0.12 -10.30
CA GLY A 52 0.69 -1.11 -11.36
C GLY A 52 -0.66 -1.80 -11.38
N THR A 53 -1.39 -1.66 -12.48
CA THR A 53 -2.58 -2.49 -12.76
C THR A 53 -2.16 -3.89 -13.22
N LEU A 54 -2.98 -4.92 -13.03
CA LEU A 54 -2.72 -6.29 -13.54
C LEU A 54 -2.51 -6.28 -15.05
N ARG A 55 -3.15 -5.32 -15.74
CA ARG A 55 -3.01 -5.09 -17.16
C ARG A 55 -1.59 -4.65 -17.53
N GLU A 56 -1.01 -3.74 -16.77
CA GLU A 56 0.40 -3.34 -16.91
C GLU A 56 1.33 -4.49 -16.49
N ILE A 57 0.93 -5.27 -15.47
CA ILE A 57 1.67 -6.47 -15.08
C ILE A 57 1.72 -7.48 -16.24
N SER A 58 0.59 -7.72 -16.92
CA SER A 58 0.57 -8.63 -18.06
C SER A 58 1.34 -8.10 -19.27
N ARG A 59 1.26 -6.79 -19.57
CA ARG A 59 1.91 -6.20 -20.74
C ARG A 59 3.43 -6.28 -20.63
N LYS A 60 3.99 -5.88 -19.48
CA LYS A 60 5.45 -5.90 -19.32
C LYS A 60 5.98 -7.34 -19.19
N LEU A 61 5.25 -8.26 -18.56
CA LEU A 61 5.62 -9.68 -18.57
C LEU A 61 5.62 -10.26 -20.00
N LEU A 62 4.60 -9.96 -20.81
CA LEU A 62 4.55 -10.39 -22.22
C LEU A 62 5.68 -9.79 -23.05
N ALA A 63 6.03 -8.53 -22.82
CA ALA A 63 7.13 -7.86 -23.52
C ALA A 63 8.49 -8.47 -23.16
N GLU A 64 8.74 -8.73 -21.88
CA GLU A 64 10.00 -9.31 -21.39
C GLU A 64 10.25 -10.72 -21.95
N HIS A 65 9.20 -11.52 -22.10
CA HIS A 65 9.30 -12.93 -22.48
C HIS A 65 8.72 -13.24 -23.88
N ALA A 66 8.58 -12.25 -24.75
CA ALA A 66 7.99 -12.42 -26.08
C ALA A 66 8.74 -13.46 -26.94
N GLY A 67 10.06 -13.54 -26.78
CA GLY A 67 10.94 -14.45 -27.54
C GLY A 67 11.14 -15.83 -26.93
N ASP A 68 10.59 -16.11 -25.75
CA ASP A 68 10.81 -17.38 -25.05
C ASP A 68 9.65 -18.36 -25.30
N ALA A 69 9.87 -19.34 -26.17
CA ALA A 69 8.90 -20.38 -26.49
C ALA A 69 8.59 -21.33 -25.32
N ALA A 70 9.49 -21.43 -24.34
CA ALA A 70 9.29 -22.26 -23.15
C ALA A 70 8.55 -21.51 -22.04
N HIS A 71 8.41 -20.18 -22.15
CA HIS A 71 7.76 -19.37 -21.12
C HIS A 71 6.25 -19.61 -21.09
N TRP A 72 5.66 -19.58 -19.88
CA TRP A 72 4.25 -19.93 -19.69
C TRP A 72 3.26 -18.91 -20.28
N THR A 73 3.72 -17.73 -20.70
CA THR A 73 2.93 -16.74 -21.45
C THR A 73 3.05 -16.88 -22.96
N HIS A 74 3.89 -17.78 -23.47
CA HIS A 74 4.11 -17.91 -24.91
C HIS A 74 2.80 -18.20 -25.65
N GLY A 75 2.58 -17.49 -26.76
CA GLY A 75 1.36 -17.59 -27.58
C GLY A 75 0.06 -17.14 -26.88
N ARG A 76 0.14 -16.47 -25.72
CA ARG A 76 -1.03 -15.94 -24.99
C ARG A 76 -1.21 -14.45 -25.26
N ASP A 77 -2.46 -14.02 -25.33
CA ASP A 77 -2.80 -12.61 -25.38
C ASP A 77 -2.79 -11.95 -23.99
N GLU A 78 -2.77 -10.61 -23.98
CA GLU A 78 -2.77 -9.80 -22.75
C GLU A 78 -3.94 -10.15 -21.83
N LYS A 79 -5.13 -10.39 -22.41
CA LYS A 79 -6.35 -10.71 -21.66
C LYS A 79 -6.22 -12.05 -20.93
N THR A 80 -5.67 -13.08 -21.57
CA THR A 80 -5.46 -14.39 -20.97
C THR A 80 -4.42 -14.33 -19.85
N VAL A 81 -3.31 -13.61 -20.05
CA VAL A 81 -2.28 -13.42 -19.01
C VAL A 81 -2.85 -12.61 -17.85
N SER A 82 -3.54 -11.49 -18.10
CA SER A 82 -4.22 -10.69 -17.09
C SER A 82 -5.20 -11.51 -16.25
N LYS A 83 -6.02 -12.36 -16.89
CA LYS A 83 -6.96 -13.24 -16.19
C LYS A 83 -6.22 -14.24 -15.30
N ARG A 84 -5.18 -14.88 -15.83
CA ARG A 84 -4.36 -15.82 -15.07
C ARG A 84 -3.69 -15.16 -13.86
N LEU A 85 -3.19 -13.94 -14.02
CA LEU A 85 -2.63 -13.16 -12.92
C LEU A 85 -3.70 -12.74 -11.92
N ALA A 86 -4.92 -12.40 -12.36
CA ALA A 86 -6.03 -12.12 -11.44
C ALA A 86 -6.39 -13.34 -10.58
N ASP A 87 -6.38 -14.54 -11.18
CA ASP A 87 -6.67 -15.79 -10.48
C ASP A 87 -5.61 -16.15 -9.43
N CYS A 88 -4.39 -15.60 -9.50
CA CYS A 88 -3.34 -15.86 -8.51
C CYS A 88 -2.93 -14.67 -7.62
N LEU A 89 -3.11 -13.42 -8.07
CA LEU A 89 -2.68 -12.21 -7.36
C LEU A 89 -3.83 -11.30 -6.91
N GLY A 90 -5.05 -11.50 -7.41
CA GLY A 90 -6.19 -10.64 -7.10
C GLY A 90 -6.79 -10.88 -5.71
N ARG A 91 -7.68 -9.97 -5.28
CA ARG A 91 -8.47 -10.11 -4.04
C ARG A 91 -9.23 -11.44 -3.95
N GLY A 92 -9.72 -11.91 -5.09
CA GLY A 92 -10.40 -13.20 -5.26
C GLY A 92 -9.49 -14.34 -5.71
N ALA A 93 -8.17 -14.26 -5.47
CA ALA A 93 -7.22 -15.28 -5.87
C ALA A 93 -7.68 -16.69 -5.43
N ARG A 94 -7.59 -17.64 -6.36
CA ARG A 94 -7.98 -19.03 -6.17
C ARG A 94 -6.82 -19.91 -5.73
N ARG A 95 -5.60 -19.52 -6.12
CA ARG A 95 -4.35 -20.23 -5.84
C ARG A 95 -3.20 -19.23 -5.68
N PRO A 96 -2.12 -19.57 -4.97
CA PRO A 96 -0.88 -18.82 -5.10
C PRO A 96 -0.27 -18.99 -6.50
N PRO A 97 0.56 -18.03 -6.95
CA PRO A 97 1.44 -18.25 -8.09
C PRO A 97 2.41 -19.41 -7.79
N ASN A 98 2.74 -20.21 -8.80
CA ASN A 98 3.77 -21.23 -8.67
C ASN A 98 5.17 -20.58 -8.65
N TRP A 99 6.21 -21.35 -8.32
CA TRP A 99 7.55 -20.76 -8.18
C TRP A 99 8.10 -20.17 -9.48
N THR A 100 7.88 -20.84 -10.62
CA THR A 100 8.27 -20.33 -11.93
C THR A 100 7.59 -18.98 -12.25
N GLU A 101 6.28 -18.90 -12.02
CA GLU A 101 5.49 -17.67 -12.15
C GLU A 101 6.06 -16.55 -11.25
N ILE A 102 6.45 -16.85 -10.01
CA ILE A 102 7.07 -15.88 -9.09
C ILE A 102 8.42 -15.39 -9.64
N ALA A 103 9.28 -16.30 -10.06
CA ALA A 103 10.61 -15.97 -10.56
C ALA A 103 10.56 -15.09 -11.82
N ASP A 104 9.68 -15.43 -12.76
CA ASP A 104 9.50 -14.68 -14.01
C ASP A 104 8.91 -13.29 -13.74
N LEU A 105 7.91 -13.22 -12.84
CA LEU A 105 7.38 -11.95 -12.36
C LEU A 105 8.46 -11.09 -11.68
N PHE A 106 9.38 -11.66 -10.92
CA PHE A 106 10.41 -10.86 -10.26
C PHE A 106 11.44 -10.36 -11.27
N ARG A 107 11.86 -11.21 -12.23
CA ARG A 107 12.80 -10.81 -13.30
C ARG A 107 12.22 -9.71 -14.19
N ALA A 108 10.94 -9.78 -14.53
CA ALA A 108 10.29 -8.76 -15.36
C ALA A 108 10.11 -7.42 -14.62
N TYR A 109 10.05 -7.40 -13.28
CA TYR A 109 9.69 -6.19 -12.51
C TYR A 109 10.82 -5.59 -11.70
N LEU A 110 11.86 -6.36 -11.38
CA LEU A 110 12.96 -5.92 -10.54
C LEU A 110 14.27 -5.81 -11.34
N PRO A 111 15.11 -4.82 -11.01
CA PRO A 111 16.51 -4.81 -11.40
C PRO A 111 17.23 -6.10 -10.96
N PRO A 112 18.23 -6.61 -11.73
CA PRO A 112 18.91 -7.88 -11.42
C PRO A 112 19.54 -7.94 -10.02
N ASP A 113 20.06 -6.81 -9.53
CA ASP A 113 20.66 -6.65 -8.20
C ASP A 113 19.64 -6.73 -7.06
N GLN A 114 18.37 -6.41 -7.34
CA GLN A 114 17.27 -6.48 -6.37
C GLN A 114 16.56 -7.84 -6.39
N CYS A 115 16.66 -8.56 -7.51
CA CYS A 115 15.94 -9.80 -7.73
C CYS A 115 16.39 -10.91 -6.77
N ALA A 116 17.71 -11.14 -6.63
CA ALA A 116 18.21 -12.24 -5.79
C ALA A 116 17.84 -12.11 -4.30
N PRO A 117 18.01 -10.96 -3.63
CA PRO A 117 17.58 -10.77 -2.24
C PRO A 117 16.08 -10.96 -2.04
N LEU A 118 15.26 -10.42 -2.95
CA LEU A 118 13.80 -10.55 -2.84
C LEU A 118 13.30 -11.96 -3.15
N LEU A 119 13.96 -12.69 -4.05
CA LEU A 119 13.69 -14.12 -4.26
C LEU A 119 14.01 -14.95 -3.02
N ALA A 120 15.05 -14.59 -2.24
CA ALA A 120 15.36 -15.29 -0.99
C ALA A 120 14.22 -15.17 0.03
N VAL A 121 13.64 -13.97 0.16
CA VAL A 121 12.46 -13.72 1.01
C VAL A 121 11.24 -14.46 0.47
N ALA A 122 10.99 -14.37 -0.84
CA ALA A 122 9.86 -15.07 -1.47
C ALA A 122 9.98 -16.60 -1.31
N ALA A 123 11.18 -17.15 -1.37
CA ALA A 123 11.44 -18.57 -1.14
C ALA A 123 11.10 -19.00 0.30
N GLY A 124 11.42 -18.18 1.30
CA GLY A 124 11.04 -18.46 2.69
C GLY A 124 9.55 -18.40 2.93
N VAL A 125 8.86 -17.43 2.32
CA VAL A 125 7.39 -17.34 2.39
C VAL A 125 6.72 -18.49 1.62
N TYR A 126 7.29 -18.90 0.48
CA TYR A 126 6.85 -20.08 -0.27
C TYR A 126 6.99 -21.35 0.57
N PHE A 127 8.14 -21.54 1.23
CA PHE A 127 8.37 -22.67 2.13
C PHE A 127 7.31 -22.71 3.23
N GLN A 128 6.99 -21.56 3.83
CA GLN A 128 5.95 -21.47 4.85
C GLN A 128 4.54 -21.80 4.29
N ALA A 129 4.25 -21.39 3.05
CA ALA A 129 2.95 -21.59 2.43
C ALA A 129 2.70 -23.03 1.94
N HIS A 130 3.77 -23.73 1.55
CA HIS A 130 3.71 -25.04 0.89
C HIS A 130 4.33 -26.20 1.69
N GLY A 131 5.11 -25.90 2.74
CA GLY A 131 5.81 -26.90 3.57
C GLY A 131 7.05 -27.49 2.91
N CYS A 132 7.45 -27.02 1.74
CA CYS A 132 8.59 -27.51 0.98
C CYS A 132 9.36 -26.35 0.31
N PRO A 133 10.67 -26.52 0.04
CA PRO A 133 11.44 -25.51 -0.67
C PRO A 133 10.90 -25.30 -2.09
N PRO A 134 11.04 -24.09 -2.66
CA PRO A 134 10.59 -23.87 -4.03
C PRO A 134 11.38 -24.75 -5.01
N PRO A 135 10.69 -25.40 -5.97
CA PRO A 135 11.34 -26.33 -6.88
C PRO A 135 12.36 -25.61 -7.77
N GLY A 136 13.57 -26.15 -7.84
CA GLY A 136 14.66 -25.59 -8.65
C GLY A 136 15.32 -24.33 -8.08
N TYR A 137 14.90 -23.84 -6.91
CA TYR A 137 15.59 -22.73 -6.23
C TYR A 137 16.76 -23.23 -5.40
N THR A 138 17.96 -22.73 -5.71
CA THR A 138 19.22 -23.08 -5.02
C THR A 138 19.80 -21.93 -4.20
N GLY A 139 19.12 -20.78 -4.18
CA GLY A 139 19.56 -19.60 -3.43
C GLY A 139 19.27 -19.70 -1.93
N PRO A 140 19.72 -18.69 -1.16
CA PRO A 140 19.44 -18.63 0.27
C PRO A 140 17.94 -18.49 0.55
N ILE A 141 17.46 -19.09 1.64
CA ILE A 141 16.05 -19.00 2.05
C ILE A 141 15.94 -18.10 3.28
N GLU A 142 15.37 -16.92 3.10
CA GLU A 142 15.11 -15.97 4.19
C GLU A 142 13.67 -16.11 4.68
N ARG A 143 13.48 -16.51 5.94
CA ARG A 143 12.16 -16.73 6.54
C ARG A 143 11.76 -15.54 7.42
N PRO A 144 10.99 -14.56 6.92
CA PRO A 144 10.57 -13.45 7.76
C PRO A 144 9.59 -13.92 8.84
N GLY A 145 9.76 -13.45 10.07
CA GLY A 145 8.93 -13.89 11.22
C GLY A 145 7.44 -13.61 11.06
N TRP A 146 7.04 -12.68 10.19
CA TRP A 146 5.63 -12.44 9.89
C TRP A 146 5.00 -13.51 8.98
N ALA A 147 5.77 -14.33 8.25
CA ALA A 147 5.22 -15.32 7.32
C ALA A 147 4.36 -16.38 8.02
N ALA A 148 4.62 -16.64 9.31
CA ALA A 148 3.83 -17.57 10.13
C ALA A 148 2.58 -16.93 10.77
N LYS A 149 2.43 -15.60 10.70
CA LYS A 149 1.27 -14.91 11.30
C LYS A 149 0.00 -15.15 10.49
N GLN A 150 -1.13 -15.21 11.18
CA GLN A 150 -2.44 -15.41 10.55
C GLN A 150 -2.84 -14.20 9.70
N VAL A 151 -2.61 -12.99 10.22
CA VAL A 151 -2.89 -11.72 9.53
C VAL A 151 -1.59 -10.91 9.44
N VAL A 152 -1.29 -10.43 8.23
CA VAL A 152 -0.10 -9.60 7.96
C VAL A 152 -0.54 -8.41 7.13
N THR A 153 -0.10 -7.21 7.51
CA THR A 153 -0.40 -5.97 6.78
C THR A 153 0.56 -5.77 5.60
N ALA A 154 0.10 -5.06 4.58
CA ALA A 154 0.95 -4.67 3.46
C ALA A 154 2.16 -3.84 3.91
N ASP A 155 1.98 -3.01 4.94
CA ASP A 155 3.05 -2.19 5.51
C ASP A 155 4.20 -3.03 6.07
N THR A 156 3.89 -4.05 6.89
CA THR A 156 4.89 -4.99 7.43
C THR A 156 5.72 -5.64 6.31
N ILE A 157 5.07 -6.01 5.20
CA ILE A 157 5.73 -6.62 4.05
C ILE A 157 6.59 -5.58 3.32
N ARG A 158 6.10 -4.35 3.11
CA ARG A 158 6.88 -3.26 2.51
C ARG A 158 8.12 -2.91 3.32
N THR A 159 8.02 -2.80 4.64
CA THR A 159 9.18 -2.59 5.52
C THR A 159 10.21 -3.72 5.34
N THR A 160 9.74 -4.96 5.18
CA THR A 160 10.62 -6.11 4.92
C THR A 160 11.33 -5.99 3.57
N ILE A 161 10.59 -5.66 2.50
CA ILE A 161 11.15 -5.42 1.16
C ILE A 161 12.24 -4.35 1.23
N ILE A 162 11.93 -3.19 1.83
CA ILE A 162 12.88 -2.07 1.94
C ILE A 162 14.11 -2.47 2.74
N ARG A 163 13.93 -3.16 3.88
CA ARG A 163 15.05 -3.64 4.71
C ARG A 163 15.94 -4.62 3.95
N THR A 164 15.35 -5.59 3.26
CA THR A 164 16.10 -6.58 2.47
C THR A 164 16.90 -5.91 1.36
N LEU A 165 16.31 -4.95 0.66
CA LEU A 165 17.01 -4.19 -0.39
C LEU A 165 18.14 -3.31 0.17
N ARG A 166 18.00 -2.76 1.38
CA ARG A 166 19.07 -1.99 2.05
C ARG A 166 20.22 -2.86 2.55
N GLN A 167 19.93 -4.11 2.94
CA GLN A 167 20.91 -5.05 3.48
C GLN A 167 21.60 -5.87 2.40
N ALA A 168 21.10 -5.83 1.16
CA ALA A 168 21.73 -6.49 0.03
C ALA A 168 23.15 -5.96 -0.16
N PRO A 169 24.19 -6.80 -0.11
CA PRO A 169 25.55 -6.36 -0.36
C PRO A 169 25.59 -5.77 -1.77
N ALA A 170 26.16 -4.57 -1.92
CA ALA A 170 26.42 -3.99 -3.24
C ALA A 170 27.29 -5.00 -4.00
N ALA A 171 26.69 -5.72 -4.96
CA ALA A 171 27.33 -6.85 -5.61
C ALA A 171 28.74 -6.47 -6.06
N THR A 172 29.74 -7.16 -5.50
CA THR A 172 31.15 -7.01 -5.84
C THR A 172 31.30 -7.40 -7.31
N SER A 173 31.31 -6.40 -8.19
CA SER A 173 31.58 -6.61 -9.61
C SER A 173 33.00 -7.11 -9.76
N GLY A 174 33.17 -8.38 -10.15
CA GLY A 174 34.44 -8.92 -10.62
C GLY A 174 34.96 -8.13 -11.83
N PRO A 175 36.27 -8.21 -12.12
CA PRO A 175 36.91 -7.38 -13.14
C PRO A 175 36.38 -7.72 -14.54
N ALA A 176 35.67 -6.76 -15.15
CA ALA A 176 35.26 -6.82 -16.55
C ALA A 176 36.33 -6.11 -17.43
N PRO A 177 36.50 -6.51 -18.69
CA PRO A 177 37.51 -5.95 -19.59
C PRO A 177 37.37 -4.43 -19.75
N MET A 178 38.52 -3.75 -19.74
CA MET A 178 38.72 -2.32 -19.39
C MET A 178 37.88 -1.28 -20.14
N SER A 179 37.29 -1.57 -21.31
CA SER A 179 36.53 -0.56 -22.07
C SER A 179 35.08 -0.41 -21.60
N TRP A 180 34.47 -1.45 -21.03
CA TRP A 180 33.09 -1.42 -20.54
C TRP A 180 32.98 -1.15 -19.04
N ALA A 181 34.12 -1.21 -18.33
CA ALA A 181 34.18 -1.00 -16.88
C ALA A 181 33.96 0.47 -16.51
N GLU A 182 34.51 1.42 -17.27
CA GLU A 182 34.32 2.86 -17.01
C GLU A 182 32.90 3.33 -17.33
N GLU A 183 32.30 2.88 -18.43
CA GLU A 183 30.90 3.18 -18.75
C GLU A 183 29.93 2.55 -17.74
N ARG A 184 30.16 1.29 -17.33
CA ARG A 184 29.37 0.67 -16.26
C ARG A 184 29.58 1.32 -14.91
N SER A 185 30.79 1.81 -14.61
CA SER A 185 31.06 2.54 -13.37
C SER A 185 30.32 3.88 -13.37
N LYS A 186 30.36 4.64 -14.46
CA LYS A 186 29.62 5.90 -14.60
C LYS A 186 28.10 5.68 -14.53
N LEU A 187 27.59 4.63 -15.17
CA LEU A 187 26.17 4.21 -15.09
C LEU A 187 25.78 3.73 -13.70
N LYS A 188 26.64 2.97 -13.00
CA LYS A 188 26.39 2.58 -11.61
C LYS A 188 26.40 3.79 -10.67
N GLU A 189 27.33 4.73 -10.86
CA GLU A 189 27.41 5.96 -10.08
C GLU A 189 26.14 6.81 -10.29
N THR A 190 25.73 7.03 -11.55
CA THR A 190 24.50 7.78 -11.87
C THR A 190 23.23 7.07 -11.40
N ASN A 191 23.17 5.74 -11.48
CA ASN A 191 22.02 4.97 -11.01
C ASN A 191 21.97 4.92 -9.48
N ARG A 192 23.13 4.87 -8.80
CA ARG A 192 23.24 4.98 -7.34
C ARG A 192 22.83 6.38 -6.88
N ILE A 193 23.34 7.44 -7.50
CA ILE A 193 22.95 8.84 -7.21
C ILE A 193 21.45 9.03 -7.47
N SER A 194 20.93 8.52 -8.60
CA SER A 194 19.49 8.56 -8.88
C SER A 194 18.67 7.77 -7.87
N SER A 195 19.16 6.60 -7.42
CA SER A 195 18.47 5.79 -6.42
C SER A 195 18.47 6.44 -5.03
N TYR A 196 19.55 7.09 -4.63
CA TYR A 196 19.60 7.85 -3.37
C TYR A 196 18.70 9.08 -3.42
N ALA A 197 18.74 9.85 -4.52
CA ALA A 197 17.83 10.98 -4.73
C ALA A 197 16.36 10.52 -4.76
N PHE A 198 16.09 9.38 -5.39
CA PHE A 198 14.75 8.79 -5.43
C PHE A 198 14.28 8.32 -4.05
N MET A 199 15.16 7.73 -3.23
CA MET A 199 14.85 7.34 -1.86
C MET A 199 14.64 8.54 -0.93
N GLU A 200 15.36 9.64 -1.14
CA GLU A 200 15.14 10.91 -0.42
C GLU A 200 13.78 11.53 -0.80
N VAL A 201 13.42 11.49 -2.09
CA VAL A 201 12.10 11.91 -2.57
C VAL A 201 10.99 11.01 -2.01
N ILE A 202 11.23 9.71 -1.86
CA ILE A 202 10.30 8.78 -1.20
C ILE A 202 10.10 9.15 0.27
N GLY A 203 11.17 9.44 1.01
CA GLY A 203 11.09 9.87 2.41
C GLY A 203 10.26 11.16 2.56
N ARG A 204 10.54 12.17 1.73
CA ARG A 204 9.75 13.43 1.74
C ARG A 204 8.28 13.22 1.36
N LEU A 205 7.99 12.26 0.48
CA LEU A 205 6.61 11.90 0.12
C LEU A 205 5.89 11.17 1.26
N GLU A 206 6.59 10.35 2.05
CA GLU A 206 6.05 9.71 3.24
C GLU A 206 5.75 10.74 4.33
N ASP A 207 6.66 11.69 4.57
CA ASP A 207 6.44 12.81 5.49
C ASP A 207 5.24 13.66 5.06
N MET A 208 5.12 13.96 3.76
CA MET A 208 3.98 14.69 3.23
C MET A 208 2.66 13.90 3.34
N GLN A 209 2.69 12.57 3.16
CA GLN A 209 1.52 11.72 3.35
C GLN A 209 1.10 11.67 4.83
N GLU A 210 2.06 11.67 5.76
CA GLU A 210 1.77 11.73 7.19
C GLU A 210 1.18 13.09 7.59
N LEU A 211 1.72 14.19 7.05
CA LEU A 211 1.14 15.53 7.20
C LEU A 211 -0.27 15.61 6.62
N LEU A 212 -0.53 14.99 5.46
CA LEU A 212 -1.87 14.94 4.86
C LEU A 212 -2.84 14.07 5.66
N ARG A 213 -2.40 12.98 6.28
CA ARG A 213 -3.23 12.21 7.23
C ARG A 213 -3.55 13.03 8.48
N GLY A 214 -2.57 13.75 9.02
CA GLY A 214 -2.76 14.68 10.13
C GLY A 214 -3.71 15.83 9.78
N ALA A 215 -3.61 16.38 8.57
CA ALA A 215 -4.51 17.42 8.07
C ALA A 215 -5.93 16.87 7.81
N ASN A 216 -6.05 15.67 7.26
CA ASN A 216 -7.34 15.03 6.98
C ASN A 216 -8.07 14.63 8.27
N THR A 217 -7.34 14.12 9.27
CA THR A 217 -7.90 13.88 10.61
C THR A 217 -8.32 15.18 11.29
N LYS A 218 -7.54 16.26 11.18
CA LYS A 218 -7.96 17.60 11.63
C LYS A 218 -9.19 18.11 10.89
N ALA A 219 -9.29 17.88 9.58
CA ALA A 219 -10.42 18.28 8.75
C ALA A 219 -11.68 17.48 9.12
N GLN A 220 -11.57 16.16 9.29
CA GLN A 220 -12.67 15.30 9.77
C GLN A 220 -13.12 15.68 11.18
N ARG A 221 -12.20 16.05 12.08
CA ARG A 221 -12.54 16.60 13.41
C ARG A 221 -13.26 17.94 13.31
N SER A 222 -12.85 18.81 12.39
CA SER A 222 -13.54 20.08 12.12
C SER A 222 -14.92 19.86 11.50
N GLU A 223 -15.09 18.85 10.65
CA GLU A 223 -16.37 18.48 10.05
C GLU A 223 -17.30 17.83 11.08
N ALA A 224 -16.79 16.97 11.96
CA ALA A 224 -17.54 16.43 13.09
C ALA A 224 -17.99 17.51 14.08
N ALA A 225 -17.15 18.50 14.38
CA ALA A 225 -17.52 19.66 15.20
C ALA A 225 -18.59 20.53 14.52
N ARG A 226 -18.50 20.74 13.19
CA ARG A 226 -19.52 21.46 12.42
C ARG A 226 -20.83 20.68 12.32
N ASP A 227 -20.79 19.35 12.23
CA ASP A 227 -21.97 18.50 12.23
C ASP A 227 -22.64 18.43 13.60
N LEU A 228 -21.85 18.40 14.68
CA LEU A 228 -22.36 18.53 16.04
C LEU A 228 -23.02 19.90 16.24
N HIS A 229 -22.37 20.98 15.78
CA HIS A 229 -22.96 22.32 15.80
C HIS A 229 -24.24 22.42 14.95
N ARG A 230 -24.26 21.83 13.75
CA ARG A 230 -25.48 21.76 12.92
C ARG A 230 -26.60 20.99 13.64
N ARG A 231 -26.29 19.86 14.29
CA ARG A 231 -27.27 19.10 15.07
C ARG A 231 -27.79 19.88 16.27
N MET A 232 -26.94 20.66 16.93
CA MET A 232 -27.37 21.55 18.01
C MET A 232 -28.18 22.74 17.47
N THR A 233 -27.88 23.28 16.30
CA THR A 233 -28.60 24.46 15.76
C THR A 233 -29.86 24.14 14.95
N LEU A 234 -30.10 22.87 14.59
CA LEU A 234 -31.30 22.43 13.86
C LEU A 234 -32.58 22.40 14.72
N GLY A 235 -32.50 22.60 16.03
CA GLY A 235 -33.65 22.80 16.92
C GLY A 235 -33.81 24.28 17.30
N THR A 236 -35.04 24.82 17.21
CA THR A 236 -35.34 26.22 17.56
C THR A 236 -34.92 26.59 18.99
N GLU A 237 -34.99 25.64 19.93
CA GLU A 237 -34.57 25.83 21.33
C GLU A 237 -33.05 25.93 21.49
N ALA A 238 -32.28 25.20 20.69
CA ALA A 238 -30.83 25.13 20.85
C ALA A 238 -30.10 26.24 20.08
N SER A 239 -30.72 26.83 19.04
CA SER A 239 -30.30 28.13 18.50
C SER A 239 -30.45 29.25 19.53
N LEU A 240 -31.55 29.26 20.29
CA LEU A 240 -31.78 30.24 21.35
C LEU A 240 -30.76 30.10 22.49
N LEU A 241 -30.47 28.88 22.91
CA LEU A 241 -29.46 28.62 23.94
C LEU A 241 -28.05 29.03 23.49
N TRP A 242 -27.74 28.87 22.20
CA TRP A 242 -26.46 29.33 21.64
C TRP A 242 -26.34 30.85 21.66
N GLU A 243 -27.40 31.56 21.26
CA GLU A 243 -27.46 33.02 21.32
C GLU A 243 -27.39 33.53 22.77
N MET A 244 -28.08 32.87 23.70
CA MET A 244 -28.02 33.21 25.13
C MET A 244 -26.62 33.01 25.73
N ALA A 245 -25.93 31.94 25.34
CA ALA A 245 -24.55 31.69 25.78
C ALA A 245 -23.56 32.70 25.17
N GLU A 246 -23.73 33.06 23.90
CA GLU A 246 -22.95 34.11 23.23
C GLU A 246 -23.13 35.46 23.94
N ASP A 247 -24.39 35.85 24.22
CA ASP A 247 -24.72 37.08 24.94
C ASP A 247 -24.21 37.09 26.39
N ALA A 248 -24.24 35.96 27.08
CA ALA A 248 -23.72 35.84 28.44
C ALA A 248 -22.19 35.99 28.47
N LEU A 249 -21.48 35.30 27.58
CA LEU A 249 -20.02 35.36 27.50
C LEU A 249 -19.52 36.74 27.03
N SER A 250 -20.23 37.39 26.10
CA SER A 250 -19.90 38.77 25.70
C SER A 250 -20.11 39.79 26.81
N LYS A 251 -20.99 39.52 27.79
CA LYS A 251 -21.17 40.38 28.98
C LYS A 251 -20.10 40.14 30.03
N GLU A 252 -19.66 38.89 30.20
CA GLU A 252 -18.58 38.54 31.14
C GLU A 252 -17.18 38.93 30.62
N HIS A 253 -17.00 38.95 29.30
CA HIS A 253 -15.75 39.27 28.62
C HIS A 253 -15.90 40.41 27.61
N PRO A 254 -16.14 41.66 28.06
CA PRO A 254 -16.33 42.81 27.17
C PRO A 254 -15.10 43.18 26.35
N GLU A 255 -13.91 42.70 26.74
CA GLU A 255 -12.65 42.85 26.01
C GLU A 255 -12.57 41.99 24.74
N LEU A 256 -13.42 40.98 24.62
CA LEU A 256 -13.44 40.08 23.47
C LEU A 256 -14.49 40.52 22.45
N SER A 257 -14.10 40.51 21.18
CA SER A 257 -15.06 40.69 20.09
C SER A 257 -16.03 39.51 20.04
N ARG A 258 -17.23 39.76 19.50
CA ARG A 258 -18.26 38.73 19.31
C ARG A 258 -17.76 37.52 18.51
N GLU A 259 -16.84 37.76 17.56
CA GLU A 259 -16.21 36.71 16.77
C GLU A 259 -15.24 35.86 17.60
N GLU A 260 -14.47 36.48 18.50
CA GLU A 260 -13.58 35.76 19.44
C GLU A 260 -14.37 34.92 20.45
N VAL A 261 -15.50 35.44 20.96
CA VAL A 261 -16.42 34.69 21.83
C VAL A 261 -16.97 33.46 21.10
N ARG A 262 -17.40 33.62 19.84
CA ARG A 262 -17.84 32.48 19.02
C ARG A 262 -16.73 31.46 18.83
N ASN A 263 -15.51 31.90 18.54
CA ASN A 263 -14.37 31.01 18.36
C ASN A 263 -14.05 30.22 19.63
N LEU A 264 -14.13 30.84 20.81
CA LEU A 264 -13.98 30.15 22.10
C LEU A 264 -15.08 29.11 22.33
N MET A 265 -16.33 29.44 22.03
CA MET A 265 -17.44 28.48 22.13
C MET A 265 -17.24 27.29 21.17
N TYR A 266 -16.76 27.53 19.95
CA TYR A 266 -16.42 26.47 19.00
C TYR A 266 -15.24 25.61 19.46
N GLU A 267 -14.23 26.21 20.08
CA GLU A 267 -13.08 25.50 20.62
C GLU A 267 -13.47 24.61 21.79
N HIS A 268 -14.40 25.06 22.64
CA HIS A 268 -14.93 24.27 23.74
C HIS A 268 -15.81 23.11 23.24
N LEU A 269 -16.66 23.33 22.24
CA LEU A 269 -17.41 22.25 21.59
C LEU A 269 -16.48 21.21 20.94
N ARG A 270 -15.37 21.68 20.36
CA ARG A 270 -14.37 20.80 19.75
C ARG A 270 -13.69 19.92 20.79
N GLN A 271 -13.32 20.48 21.95
CA GLN A 271 -12.78 19.71 23.08
C GLN A 271 -13.78 18.64 23.57
N LEU A 272 -15.05 19.00 23.75
CA LEU A 272 -16.09 18.04 24.15
C LEU A 272 -16.31 16.93 23.12
N ALA A 273 -16.21 17.24 21.82
CA ALA A 273 -16.27 16.24 20.76
C ALA A 273 -15.03 15.33 20.75
N ASP A 274 -13.86 15.88 21.05
CA ASP A 274 -12.61 15.11 21.18
C ASP A 274 -12.69 14.15 22.39
N ASP A 275 -13.27 14.56 23.52
CA ASP A 275 -13.48 13.71 24.71
C ASP A 275 -14.49 12.57 24.49
N GLN A 276 -15.46 12.75 23.59
CA GLN A 276 -16.43 11.70 23.24
C GLN A 276 -15.89 10.68 22.23
N LEU A 277 -14.78 10.99 21.54
CA LEU A 277 -14.15 10.16 20.52
C LEU A 277 -12.91 9.41 21.01
N ALA A 278 -12.39 9.74 22.20
CA ALA A 278 -11.28 9.07 22.88
C ALA A 278 -11.75 7.82 23.64
#